data_AF-A0A2G1ZA33-F1
#
_entry.id   AF-A0A2G1ZA33-F1
#
_cell.length_a   1.000
_cell.length_b   1.000
_cell.length_c   1.000
_cell.angle_alpha   90.00
_cell.angle_beta   90.00
_cell.angle_gamma   90.00
#
_symmetry.space_group_name_H-M   'P 1'
#
loop_
_entity.id
_entity.type
_entity.pdbx_description
1 polymer ?
#
loop_
_entity_poly.entity_id
_entity_poly.type
_entity_poly.pdbx_seq_one_letter_code
_entity_poly.pdbx_strand_id
1 'polypeptide(L)'
;MRSSSVLVNESQLGTRLNHAIDNGRRGEFALLLALLSTDARDMAQFQTEQPGKDSDDLLRTKFDIAKPQQLIADLSVVSSPVEHSRVFREGGARAFQLAQAIQAEAMVTRGHEPVEMQEVLTNCDLLTRAKFIRSKSNDLDLEYGYSTGLEPPHFVDILSQQRQMSRIIATC
;
A
#
# COMPACT_ATOMS: atom_id res chain seq x y z
N MET A 1 1.28 13.39 -12.77
CA MET A 1 1.26 13.97 -11.40
C MET A 1 0.65 12.94 -10.48
N ARG A 2 1.44 12.29 -9.60
CA ARG A 2 0.90 11.44 -8.53
C ARG A 2 0.64 12.35 -7.33
N SER A 3 -0.62 12.53 -6.94
CA SER A 3 -0.98 13.22 -5.70
C SER A 3 -0.77 12.26 -4.54
N SER A 4 0.26 12.45 -3.74
CA SER A 4 0.67 11.45 -2.74
C SER A 4 0.06 11.65 -1.35
N SER A 5 -0.75 12.69 -1.14
CA SER A 5 -1.64 12.77 0.02
C SER A 5 -3.05 12.33 -0.40
N VAL A 6 -3.45 11.11 -0.05
CA VAL A 6 -4.83 10.67 -0.25
C VAL A 6 -5.72 11.44 0.73
N LEU A 7 -6.80 12.05 0.24
CA LEU A 7 -7.76 12.75 1.09
C LEU A 7 -8.52 11.74 1.94
N VAL A 8 -8.56 11.97 3.24
CA VAL A 8 -9.18 11.04 4.21
C VAL A 8 -10.46 11.66 4.77
N ASN A 9 -10.39 12.89 5.27
CA ASN A 9 -11.47 13.53 6.03
C ASN A 9 -11.74 14.96 5.58
N GLU A 10 -12.94 15.45 5.93
CA GLU A 10 -13.35 16.83 5.67
C GLU A 10 -12.44 17.86 6.33
N SER A 11 -11.82 17.55 7.48
CA SER A 11 -10.88 18.45 8.14
C SER A 11 -9.68 18.83 7.25
N GLN A 12 -9.29 17.97 6.32
CA GLN A 12 -8.22 18.23 5.34
C GLN A 12 -8.69 19.16 4.20
N LEU A 13 -10.01 19.26 3.98
CA LEU A 13 -10.62 20.13 2.98
C LEU A 13 -10.88 21.56 3.51
N GLY A 14 -10.95 21.72 4.84
CA GLY A 14 -11.25 23.00 5.47
C GLY A 14 -12.61 23.57 5.02
N THR A 15 -12.63 24.80 4.51
CA THR A 15 -13.86 25.46 4.04
C THR A 15 -14.14 25.26 2.55
N ARG A 16 -13.30 24.50 1.83
CA ARG A 16 -13.37 24.43 0.36
C ARG A 16 -14.59 23.65 -0.14
N LEU A 17 -15.08 22.68 0.64
CA LEU A 17 -16.34 21.98 0.34
C LEU A 17 -17.52 22.96 0.36
N ASN A 18 -17.59 23.82 1.38
CA ASN A 18 -18.60 24.89 1.49
C ASN A 18 -18.49 25.88 0.34
N HIS A 19 -17.27 26.32 0.00
CA HIS A 19 -17.06 27.19 -1.15
C HIS A 19 -17.48 26.55 -2.48
N ALA A 20 -17.38 25.23 -2.66
CA ALA A 20 -17.88 24.57 -3.86
C ALA A 20 -19.41 24.65 -3.97
N ILE A 21 -20.11 24.55 -2.84
CA ILE A 21 -21.57 24.73 -2.76
C ILE A 21 -21.96 26.18 -3.06
N ASP A 22 -21.32 27.16 -2.39
CA ASP A 22 -21.63 28.58 -2.53
C ASP A 22 -21.45 29.08 -3.97
N ASN A 23 -20.45 28.56 -4.68
CA ASN A 23 -20.17 28.95 -6.06
C ASN A 23 -20.91 28.09 -7.10
N GLY A 24 -21.86 27.23 -6.69
CA GLY A 24 -22.63 26.37 -7.59
C GLY A 24 -21.81 25.28 -8.31
N ARG A 25 -20.62 24.94 -7.82
CA ARG A 25 -19.66 24.03 -8.46
C ARG A 25 -19.94 22.58 -8.10
N ARG A 26 -21.12 22.09 -8.51
CA ARG A 26 -21.62 20.73 -8.18
C ARG A 26 -20.66 19.60 -8.58
N GLY A 27 -19.95 19.73 -9.69
CA GLY A 27 -18.96 18.73 -10.13
C GLY A 27 -17.72 18.67 -9.24
N GLU A 28 -17.24 19.82 -8.75
CA GLU A 28 -16.12 19.87 -7.80
C GLU A 28 -16.55 19.34 -6.44
N PHE A 29 -17.75 19.71 -5.99
CA PHE A 29 -18.33 19.18 -4.77
C PHE A 29 -18.44 17.65 -4.82
N ALA A 30 -19.02 17.10 -5.89
CA ALA A 30 -19.18 15.65 -6.06
C ALA A 30 -17.81 14.93 -6.11
N LEU A 31 -16.81 15.52 -6.76
CA LEU A 31 -15.47 14.96 -6.83
C LEU A 31 -14.75 14.99 -5.47
N LEU A 32 -14.82 16.11 -4.74
CA LEU A 32 -14.23 16.21 -3.40
C LEU A 32 -14.91 15.24 -2.43
N LEU A 33 -16.24 15.08 -2.53
CA LEU A 33 -17.01 14.12 -1.74
C LEU A 33 -16.62 12.66 -2.07
N ALA A 34 -16.45 12.33 -3.35
CA ALA A 34 -16.06 10.99 -3.78
C ALA A 34 -14.63 10.60 -3.40
N LEU A 35 -13.79 11.58 -3.09
CA LEU A 35 -12.41 11.37 -2.63
C LEU A 35 -12.30 11.24 -1.11
N LEU A 36 -13.37 11.52 -0.36
CA LEU A 36 -13.38 11.31 1.09
C LEU A 36 -13.47 9.82 1.41
N SER A 37 -12.88 9.45 2.54
CA SER A 37 -12.96 8.07 3.03
C SER A 37 -14.40 7.70 3.36
N THR A 38 -14.78 6.49 2.94
CA THR A 38 -16.07 5.88 3.32
C THR A 38 -16.00 5.15 4.66
N ASP A 39 -14.80 4.99 5.23
CA ASP A 39 -14.59 4.32 6.50
C ASP A 39 -14.93 5.26 7.66
N ALA A 40 -16.00 4.94 8.40
CA ALA A 40 -16.45 5.71 9.55
C ALA A 40 -15.39 5.83 10.67
N ARG A 41 -14.41 4.93 10.71
CA ARG A 41 -13.30 4.99 11.67
C ARG A 41 -12.39 6.19 11.44
N ASP A 42 -12.26 6.64 10.20
CA ASP A 42 -11.46 7.82 9.90
C ASP A 42 -12.12 9.10 10.41
N MET A 43 -13.45 9.10 10.50
CA MET A 43 -14.25 10.22 11.01
C MET A 43 -14.54 10.10 12.51
N ALA A 44 -13.94 9.13 13.21
CA ALA A 44 -14.19 8.92 14.63
C ALA A 44 -13.63 10.09 15.46
N GLN A 45 -14.48 10.71 16.28
CA GLN A 45 -14.10 11.78 17.19
C GLN A 45 -13.29 11.27 18.40
N PHE A 46 -13.33 9.96 18.65
CA PHE A 46 -12.68 9.29 19.77
C PHE A 46 -11.76 8.19 19.25
N GLN A 47 -10.54 8.17 19.77
CA GLN A 47 -9.56 7.13 19.48
C GLN A 47 -9.86 5.95 20.42
N THR A 48 -10.14 4.79 19.85
CA THR A 48 -10.05 3.55 20.61
C THR A 48 -8.58 3.24 20.81
N GLU A 49 -8.18 2.92 22.06
CA GLU A 49 -6.84 2.44 22.39
C GLU A 49 -6.39 1.42 21.34
N GLN A 50 -5.27 1.70 20.65
CA GLN A 50 -4.74 0.75 19.70
C GLN A 50 -4.38 -0.52 20.47
N PRO A 51 -4.81 -1.71 20.02
CA PRO A 51 -4.31 -2.94 20.63
C PRO A 51 -2.80 -2.92 20.47
N GLY A 52 -2.09 -2.97 21.60
CA GLY A 52 -0.63 -3.00 21.59
C GLY A 52 -0.11 -4.10 20.66
N LYS A 53 1.04 -3.83 20.01
CA LYS A 53 1.74 -4.73 19.08
C LYS A 53 1.93 -6.16 19.62
N ASP A 54 1.85 -6.34 20.94
CA ASP A 54 1.96 -7.64 21.62
C ASP A 54 0.68 -8.50 21.61
N SER A 55 -0.40 -8.05 20.95
CA SER A 55 -1.68 -8.79 21.01
C SER A 55 -1.57 -10.21 20.46
N ASP A 56 -0.84 -10.46 19.36
CA ASP A 56 -0.76 -11.80 18.77
C ASP A 56 -0.01 -12.79 19.67
N ASP A 57 1.14 -12.39 20.22
CA ASP A 57 1.93 -13.23 21.13
C ASP A 57 1.20 -13.49 22.45
N LEU A 58 0.50 -12.48 23.00
CA LEU A 58 -0.34 -12.63 24.19
C LEU A 58 -1.57 -13.52 23.94
N LEU A 59 -2.18 -13.44 22.76
CA LEU A 59 -3.30 -14.30 22.39
C LEU A 59 -2.83 -15.74 22.19
N ARG A 60 -1.69 -15.96 21.53
CA ARG A 60 -1.09 -17.28 21.35
C ARG A 60 -0.75 -17.95 22.67
N THR A 61 -0.17 -17.22 23.62
CA THR A 61 0.08 -17.75 24.97
C THR A 61 -1.22 -18.05 25.72
N LYS A 62 -2.25 -17.21 25.61
CA LYS A 62 -3.57 -17.48 26.23
C LYS A 62 -4.25 -18.73 25.69
N PHE A 63 -4.12 -18.99 24.39
CA PHE A 63 -4.77 -20.10 23.71
C PHE A 63 -3.85 -21.33 23.52
N ASP A 64 -2.66 -21.31 24.11
CA ASP A 64 -1.63 -22.36 24.01
C ASP A 64 -1.35 -22.80 22.56
N ILE A 65 -1.29 -21.80 21.66
CA ILE A 65 -1.09 -22.01 20.21
C ILE A 65 0.40 -22.13 19.93
N ALA A 66 0.78 -23.13 19.14
CA ALA A 66 2.16 -23.32 18.70
C ALA A 66 2.73 -22.08 17.99
N LYS A 67 4.06 -21.92 18.06
CA LYS A 67 4.78 -20.85 17.36
C LYS A 67 4.47 -20.87 15.86
N PRO A 68 4.41 -19.70 15.20
CA PRO A 68 4.08 -19.63 13.77
C PRO A 68 5.05 -20.51 12.96
N GLN A 69 4.47 -21.36 12.11
CA GLN A 69 5.24 -22.22 11.22
C GLN A 69 6.03 -21.33 10.25
N GLN A 70 7.33 -21.59 10.13
CA GLN A 70 8.18 -20.86 9.18
C GLN A 70 7.64 -21.04 7.77
N LEU A 71 7.48 -19.92 7.06
CA LEU A 71 7.05 -19.92 5.68
C LEU A 71 8.11 -20.66 4.84
N ILE A 72 7.63 -21.63 4.06
CA ILE A 72 8.46 -22.37 3.13
C ILE A 72 9.05 -21.37 2.12
N ALA A 73 10.39 -21.31 2.09
CA ALA A 73 11.26 -20.53 1.22
C ALA A 73 11.42 -19.04 1.55
N ASP A 74 11.92 -18.72 2.74
CA ASP A 74 12.61 -17.44 2.97
C ASP A 74 14.05 -17.51 2.43
N LEU A 75 14.30 -16.83 1.31
CA LEU A 75 15.62 -16.77 0.67
C LEU A 75 16.68 -16.06 1.52
N SER A 76 16.29 -15.31 2.57
CA SER A 76 17.24 -14.75 3.54
C SER A 76 17.79 -15.80 4.52
N VAL A 77 17.07 -16.92 4.70
CA VAL A 77 17.42 -18.02 5.60
C VAL A 77 18.06 -19.19 4.84
N VAL A 78 17.75 -19.35 3.55
CA VAL A 78 18.31 -20.41 2.71
C VAL A 78 19.69 -20.01 2.18
N SER A 79 20.74 -20.57 2.80
CA SER A 79 22.16 -20.26 2.53
C SER A 79 22.67 -20.57 1.10
N SER A 80 21.88 -21.19 0.22
CA SER A 80 22.32 -21.48 -1.15
C SER A 80 21.14 -21.49 -2.12
N PRO A 81 20.84 -20.37 -2.79
CA PRO A 81 19.97 -20.39 -3.96
C PRO A 81 20.57 -21.27 -5.06
N VAL A 82 19.72 -21.94 -5.86
CA VAL A 82 20.17 -22.78 -6.96
C VAL A 82 20.52 -21.91 -8.17
N GLU A 83 21.78 -21.94 -8.61
CA GLU A 83 22.26 -21.18 -9.78
C GLU A 83 21.85 -21.83 -11.10
N HIS A 84 20.59 -21.65 -11.50
CA HIS A 84 20.06 -22.13 -12.79
C HIS A 84 20.81 -21.59 -14.01
N SER A 85 21.40 -20.39 -13.87
CA SER A 85 22.21 -19.74 -14.89
C SER A 85 23.41 -20.60 -15.31
N ARG A 86 24.06 -21.25 -14.32
CA ARG A 86 25.22 -22.11 -14.52
C ARG A 86 24.83 -23.41 -15.22
N VAL A 87 23.77 -24.07 -14.75
CA VAL A 87 23.27 -25.32 -15.33
C VAL A 87 22.84 -25.12 -16.79
N PHE A 88 22.21 -23.98 -17.09
CA PHE A 88 21.84 -23.64 -18.47
C PHE A 88 23.07 -23.36 -19.36
N ARG A 89 24.10 -22.68 -18.85
CA ARG A 89 25.33 -22.41 -19.61
C ARG A 89 26.14 -23.67 -19.90
N GLU A 90 26.20 -24.60 -18.94
CA GLU A 90 27.01 -25.82 -19.06
C GLU A 90 26.28 -26.93 -19.84
N GLY A 91 24.97 -27.11 -19.63
CA GLY A 91 24.20 -28.23 -20.19
C GLY A 91 23.00 -27.84 -21.08
N GLY A 92 22.80 -26.55 -21.34
CA GLY A 92 21.73 -26.05 -22.17
C GLY A 92 20.33 -26.28 -21.60
N ALA A 93 19.33 -26.08 -22.46
CA ALA A 93 17.91 -26.15 -22.06
C ALA A 93 17.48 -27.52 -21.54
N ARG A 94 18.07 -28.62 -22.05
CA ARG A 94 17.71 -29.98 -21.64
C ARG A 94 18.24 -30.35 -20.26
N ALA A 95 19.49 -29.96 -19.94
CA ALA A 95 20.03 -30.17 -18.60
C ALA A 95 19.27 -29.35 -17.56
N PHE A 96 18.89 -28.11 -17.90
CA PHE A 96 18.03 -27.29 -17.05
C PHE A 96 16.65 -27.93 -16.81
N GLN A 97 15.98 -28.39 -17.87
CA GLN A 97 14.68 -29.08 -17.75
C GLN A 97 14.78 -30.34 -16.88
N LEU A 98 15.87 -31.11 -17.03
CA LEU A 98 16.11 -32.30 -16.22
C LEU A 98 16.37 -31.96 -14.75
N ALA A 99 17.20 -30.94 -14.48
CA ALA A 99 17.47 -30.47 -13.13
C ALA A 99 16.19 -30.02 -12.42
N GLN A 100 15.33 -29.27 -13.12
CA GLN A 100 14.03 -28.83 -12.60
C GLN A 100 13.05 -29.99 -12.38
N ALA A 101 13.14 -31.05 -13.18
CA ALA A 101 12.31 -32.25 -12.99
C ALA A 101 12.77 -33.10 -11.79
N ILE A 102 14.08 -33.11 -11.48
CA ILE A 102 14.66 -33.89 -10.38
C ILE A 102 14.51 -33.16 -9.05
N GLN A 103 14.77 -31.85 -9.05
CA GLN A 103 14.66 -31.00 -7.87
C GLN A 103 13.90 -29.74 -8.26
N ALA A 104 12.57 -29.88 -8.26
CA ALA A 104 11.68 -28.76 -8.50
C ALA A 104 11.88 -27.72 -7.41
N GLU A 105 12.54 -26.62 -7.75
CA GLU A 105 12.52 -25.46 -6.89
C GLU A 105 11.10 -24.92 -6.86
N ALA A 106 10.57 -24.66 -5.67
CA ALA A 106 9.30 -23.97 -5.55
C ALA A 106 9.50 -22.57 -6.13
N MET A 107 9.15 -22.37 -7.40
CA MET A 107 9.01 -21.04 -7.98
C MET A 107 7.88 -20.34 -7.24
N VAL A 108 8.24 -19.65 -6.18
CA VAL A 108 7.32 -18.80 -5.45
C VAL A 108 7.20 -17.52 -6.26
N THR A 109 6.23 -17.48 -7.18
CA THR A 109 5.76 -16.21 -7.78
C THR A 109 4.87 -15.45 -6.79
N ARG A 110 5.20 -15.48 -5.49
CA ARG A 110 4.52 -14.61 -4.54
C ARG A 110 5.17 -13.25 -4.68
N GLY A 111 4.36 -12.24 -4.95
CA GLY A 111 4.81 -10.87 -4.72
C GLY A 111 5.06 -10.66 -3.23
N HIS A 112 5.33 -9.42 -2.84
CA HIS A 112 5.56 -9.04 -1.44
C HIS A 112 4.45 -9.48 -0.46
N GLU A 113 3.23 -9.72 -0.97
CA GLU A 113 2.10 -10.25 -0.23
C GLU A 113 1.68 -11.62 -0.77
N PRO A 114 1.09 -12.50 0.08
CA PRO A 114 0.49 -13.74 -0.36
C PRO A 114 -0.62 -13.49 -1.38
N VAL A 115 -0.85 -14.46 -2.28
CA VAL A 115 -1.79 -14.34 -3.41
C VAL A 115 -3.19 -13.95 -2.95
N GLU A 116 -3.70 -14.57 -1.87
CA GLU A 116 -5.00 -14.24 -1.28
C GLU A 116 -5.09 -12.76 -0.87
N MET A 117 -4.04 -12.23 -0.24
CA MET A 117 -4.00 -10.83 0.15
C MET A 117 -3.90 -9.91 -1.06
N GLN A 118 -3.20 -10.31 -2.13
CA GLN A 118 -3.17 -9.54 -3.37
C GLN A 118 -4.56 -9.43 -3.99
N GLU A 119 -5.33 -10.53 -4.03
CA GLU A 119 -6.71 -10.51 -4.54
C GLU A 119 -7.59 -9.55 -3.72
N VAL A 120 -7.50 -9.60 -2.39
CA VAL A 120 -8.20 -8.65 -1.51
C VAL A 120 -7.79 -7.21 -1.82
N LEU A 121 -6.49 -6.93 -1.88
CA LEU A 121 -5.96 -5.57 -2.15
C LEU A 121 -6.32 -5.05 -3.55
N THR A 122 -6.49 -5.92 -4.54
CA THR A 122 -6.93 -5.51 -5.88
C THR A 122 -8.40 -5.09 -5.90
N ASN A 123 -9.21 -5.62 -4.99
CA ASN A 123 -10.62 -5.28 -4.84
C ASN A 123 -10.87 -4.13 -3.86
N CYS A 124 -9.87 -3.79 -3.02
CA CYS A 124 -9.97 -2.68 -2.09
C CYS A 124 -9.78 -1.31 -2.76
N ASP A 125 -10.36 -0.29 -2.15
CA ASP A 125 -10.17 1.09 -2.57
C ASP A 125 -8.70 1.55 -2.41
N LEU A 126 -8.33 2.59 -3.16
CA LEU A 126 -7.01 3.19 -3.14
C LEU A 126 -6.58 3.60 -1.73
N LEU A 127 -7.50 4.20 -0.96
CA LEU A 127 -7.26 4.61 0.43
C LEU A 127 -6.90 3.43 1.31
N THR A 128 -7.69 2.36 1.24
CA THR A 128 -7.48 1.14 2.02
C THR A 128 -6.15 0.49 1.69
N ARG A 129 -5.79 0.43 0.40
CA ARG A 129 -4.49 -0.09 -0.04
C ARG A 129 -3.33 0.78 0.44
N ALA A 130 -3.46 2.10 0.38
CA ALA A 130 -2.43 3.03 0.85
C ALA A 130 -2.22 2.93 2.37
N LYS A 131 -3.30 2.79 3.16
CA LYS A 131 -3.22 2.54 4.61
C LYS A 131 -2.51 1.24 4.93
N PHE A 132 -2.82 0.16 4.22
CA PHE A 132 -2.14 -1.13 4.40
C PHE A 132 -0.63 -1.04 4.12
N ILE A 133 -0.25 -0.38 3.03
CA ILE A 133 1.17 -0.17 2.69
C ILE A 133 1.85 0.67 3.78
N ARG A 134 1.18 1.73 4.27
CA ARG A 134 1.72 2.60 5.33
C ARG A 134 1.80 1.92 6.70
N SER A 135 0.84 1.08 7.07
CA SER A 135 0.93 0.29 8.31
C SER A 135 2.11 -0.67 8.25
N LYS A 136 2.35 -1.27 7.08
CA LYS A 136 3.51 -2.14 6.86
C LYS A 136 4.83 -1.36 6.83
N SER A 137 4.88 -0.17 6.24
CA SER A 137 6.08 0.68 6.25
C SER A 137 6.39 1.21 7.64
N ASN A 138 5.39 1.59 8.44
CA ASN A 138 5.59 2.00 9.85
C ASN A 138 6.20 0.88 10.72
N ASP A 139 6.02 -0.39 10.35
CA ASP A 139 6.69 -1.52 11.01
C ASP A 139 8.17 -1.64 10.60
N LEU A 140 8.53 -1.18 9.40
CA LEU A 140 9.90 -1.17 8.85
C LEU A 140 10.68 0.12 9.17
N ASP A 141 9.99 1.26 9.32
CA ASP A 141 10.57 2.58 9.60
C ASP A 141 11.08 2.73 11.05
N LEU A 142 10.75 1.78 11.95
CA LEU A 142 11.41 1.67 13.27
C LEU A 142 12.84 1.13 13.18
N GLU A 143 13.27 0.57 12.04
CA GLU A 143 14.58 -0.06 11.89
C GLU A 143 15.56 0.75 11.02
N TYR A 144 15.08 1.54 10.05
CA TYR A 144 15.95 2.39 9.23
C TYR A 144 15.32 3.76 8.95
N GLY A 145 15.78 4.77 9.70
CA GLY A 145 15.35 6.16 9.54
C GLY A 145 15.87 6.80 8.26
N TYR A 146 15.02 6.89 7.24
CA TYR A 146 15.18 7.84 6.13
C TYR A 146 13.86 8.53 5.81
N SER A 147 13.67 9.72 6.37
CA SER A 147 12.66 10.68 5.93
C SER A 147 13.09 11.31 4.61
N THR A 148 12.55 10.84 3.49
CA THR A 148 12.68 11.55 2.22
C THR A 148 11.77 12.78 2.24
N GLY A 149 12.33 13.90 2.67
CA GLY A 149 11.67 15.19 2.90
C GLY A 149 11.29 15.94 1.64
N LEU A 150 10.32 15.43 0.88
CA LEU A 150 9.52 16.24 -0.03
C LEU A 150 8.05 15.82 0.12
N GLU A 151 7.34 16.54 1.00
CA GLU A 151 5.88 16.46 1.09
C GLU A 151 5.31 16.81 -0.30
N PRO A 152 4.64 15.86 -0.95
CA PRO A 152 4.08 16.08 -2.28
C PRO A 152 2.96 17.14 -2.20
N PRO A 153 2.76 17.93 -3.26
CA PRO A 153 1.74 18.97 -3.25
C PRO A 153 0.36 18.35 -2.99
N HIS A 154 -0.37 18.94 -2.04
CA HIS A 154 -1.70 18.51 -1.65
C HIS A 154 -2.63 18.50 -2.87
N PHE A 155 -3.42 17.44 -3.04
CA PHE A 155 -4.29 17.24 -4.22
C PHE A 155 -5.15 18.48 -4.56
N VAL A 156 -5.62 19.16 -3.53
CA VAL A 156 -6.51 20.32 -3.68
C VAL A 156 -5.78 21.54 -4.24
N ASP A 157 -4.47 21.66 -4.02
CA ASP A 157 -3.66 22.74 -4.60
C ASP A 157 -3.34 22.47 -6.07
N ILE A 158 -3.26 21.20 -6.46
CA ILE A 158 -3.17 20.81 -7.87
C ILE A 158 -4.45 21.22 -8.61
N LEU A 159 -5.63 21.00 -8.02
CA LEU A 159 -6.90 21.39 -8.63
C LEU A 159 -7.04 22.91 -8.80
N SER A 160 -6.61 23.69 -7.81
CA SER A 160 -6.63 25.15 -7.92
C SER A 160 -5.69 25.65 -9.02
N GLN A 161 -4.48 25.08 -9.10
CA GLN A 161 -3.50 25.39 -10.15
C GLN A 161 -4.01 25.02 -11.55
N GLN A 162 -4.57 23.82 -11.73
CA GLN A 162 -5.13 23.41 -13.01
C GLN A 162 -6.24 24.35 -13.49
N ARG A 163 -7.06 24.87 -12.57
CA ARG A 163 -8.12 25.83 -12.88
C ARG A 163 -7.58 27.22 -13.23
N GLN A 164 -6.53 27.68 -12.54
CA GLN A 164 -5.86 28.92 -12.92
C GLN A 164 -5.30 28.82 -14.32
N MET A 165 -4.66 27.70 -14.65
CA MET A 165 -4.13 27.45 -15.99
C MET A 165 -5.23 27.37 -17.04
N SER A 166 -6.33 26.65 -16.79
CA SER A 166 -7.43 26.57 -17.76
C SER A 166 -8.07 27.92 -18.06
N ARG A 167 -8.17 28.80 -17.06
CA ARG A 167 -8.65 30.18 -17.24
C ARG A 167 -7.70 31.00 -18.09
N ILE A 168 -6.39 30.91 -17.83
CA ILE A 168 -5.38 31.62 -18.63
C ILE A 168 -5.41 31.15 -20.08
N ILE A 169 -5.51 29.84 -20.31
CA ILE A 169 -5.60 29.25 -21.65
C ILE A 169 -6.89 29.70 -22.37
N ALA A 170 -8.01 29.82 -21.66
CA ALA A 170 -9.27 30.29 -22.25
C ALA A 170 -9.28 31.79 -22.59
N THR A 171 -8.34 32.57 -22.03
CA THR A 171 -8.21 34.01 -22.29
C THR A 171 -7.17 34.36 -23.36
N CYS A 172 -6.36 33.38 -23.79
CA CYS A 172 -5.41 33.50 -24.91
C CYS A 172 -6.06 33.03 -26.21
#